data_AF-A0A7W1HZE0-F1
#
_entry.id   AF-A0A7W1HZE0-F1
#
_cell.length_a   1.000
_cell.length_b   1.000
_cell.length_c   1.000
_cell.angle_alpha   90.00
_cell.angle_beta   90.00
_cell.angle_gamma   90.00
#
_symmetry.space_group_name_H-M   'P 1'
#
loop_
_entity.id
_entity.type
_entity.pdbx_description
1 polymer ?
#
loop_
_entity_poly.entity_id
_entity_poly.type
_entity_poly.pdbx_seq_one_letter_code
_entity_poly.pdbx_strand_id
1 'polypeptide(L)'
;MFKDSVDSRGVAEVLLELGRVAHAQGNEVRALTLCRESLVRSQKLDNKTQIAFCLTTLAGVIQALGDAARAARLFGAAEKLLQSLDAVLDPGGSLEYDSDLAAARTQLGEPVFEETRAEGQTMTFEQAVAYAFSEFDTPGSLRS
;
A
#
# COMPACT_ATOMS: atom_id res chain seq x y z
N MET A 1 -29.08 -13.76 -6.34
CA MET A 1 -28.45 -12.49 -5.92
C MET A 1 -26.93 -12.65 -5.78
N PHE A 2 -26.24 -13.21 -6.79
CA PHE A 2 -24.84 -13.65 -6.70
C PHE A 2 -23.89 -12.99 -7.73
N LYS A 3 -24.38 -12.05 -8.54
CA LYS A 3 -23.60 -11.46 -9.65
C LYS A 3 -22.79 -10.25 -9.18
N ASP A 4 -23.38 -9.40 -8.34
CA ASP A 4 -22.79 -8.14 -7.92
C ASP A 4 -21.51 -8.30 -7.07
N SER A 5 -21.45 -9.33 -6.20
CA SER A 5 -20.32 -9.58 -5.30
C SER A 5 -19.11 -10.24 -5.97
N VAL A 6 -19.31 -10.88 -7.13
CA VAL A 6 -18.21 -11.46 -7.95
C VAL A 6 -17.63 -10.37 -8.84
N ASP A 7 -18.49 -9.56 -9.46
CA ASP A 7 -18.10 -8.43 -10.29
C ASP A 7 -17.28 -7.40 -9.50
N SER A 8 -17.71 -7.07 -8.28
CA SER A 8 -17.02 -6.12 -7.42
C SER A 8 -15.63 -6.58 -6.95
N ARG A 9 -15.42 -7.89 -6.75
CA ARG A 9 -14.12 -8.47 -6.39
C ARG A 9 -13.14 -8.41 -7.56
N GLY A 10 -13.59 -8.86 -8.75
CA GLY A 10 -12.77 -8.80 -9.97
C GLY A 10 -12.38 -7.37 -10.32
N VAL A 11 -13.28 -6.39 -10.13
CA VAL A 11 -12.96 -4.97 -10.35
C VAL A 11 -11.87 -4.48 -9.39
N ALA A 12 -11.90 -4.87 -8.11
CA ALA A 12 -10.88 -4.47 -7.15
C ALA A 12 -9.49 -5.05 -7.52
N GLU A 13 -9.44 -6.32 -7.92
CA GLU A 13 -8.21 -6.99 -8.36
C GLU A 13 -7.63 -6.32 -9.62
N VAL A 14 -8.46 -6.05 -10.63
CA VAL A 14 -8.05 -5.37 -11.86
C VAL A 14 -7.53 -3.96 -11.58
N LEU A 15 -8.18 -3.21 -10.68
CA LEU A 15 -7.73 -1.88 -10.30
C LEU A 15 -6.36 -1.92 -9.62
N LEU A 16 -6.11 -2.91 -8.75
CA LEU A 16 -4.78 -3.08 -8.14
C LEU A 16 -3.72 -3.38 -9.19
N GLU A 17 -4.02 -4.28 -10.13
CA GLU A 17 -3.06 -4.66 -11.17
C GLU A 17 -2.76 -3.48 -12.11
N LEU A 18 -3.77 -2.69 -12.47
CA LEU A 18 -3.56 -1.44 -13.20
C LEU A 18 -2.75 -0.42 -12.39
N GLY A 19 -2.91 -0.41 -11.07
CA GLY A 19 -2.11 0.41 -10.15
C GLY A 19 -0.63 -0.01 -10.16
N ARG A 20 -0.35 -1.31 -10.08
CA ARG A 20 1.02 -1.87 -10.18
C ARG A 20 1.66 -1.56 -11.52
N VAL A 21 0.92 -1.75 -12.62
CA VAL A 21 1.40 -1.40 -13.96
C VAL A 21 1.68 0.10 -14.08
N ALA A 22 0.82 0.95 -13.52
CA ALA A 22 1.06 2.39 -13.52
C ALA A 22 2.30 2.78 -12.70
N HIS A 23 2.53 2.12 -11.56
CA HIS A 23 3.72 2.29 -10.73
C HIS A 23 4.99 1.85 -11.46
N ALA A 24 4.97 0.67 -12.10
CA ALA A 24 6.08 0.20 -12.93
C ALA A 24 6.39 1.13 -14.13
N GLN A 25 5.41 1.91 -14.58
CA GLN A 25 5.58 2.94 -15.61
C GLN A 25 6.02 4.30 -15.07
N GLY A 26 6.23 4.44 -13.75
CA GLY A 26 6.56 5.69 -13.07
C GLY A 26 5.40 6.69 -12.98
N ASN A 27 4.17 6.24 -13.23
CA ASN A 27 2.97 7.08 -13.15
C ASN A 27 2.34 7.01 -11.76
N GLU A 28 3.03 7.60 -10.79
CA GLU A 28 2.68 7.49 -9.37
C GLU A 28 1.31 8.08 -9.02
N VAL A 29 0.91 9.19 -9.68
CA VAL A 29 -0.40 9.81 -9.46
C VAL A 29 -1.53 8.86 -9.88
N ARG A 30 -1.36 8.19 -11.02
CA ARG A 30 -2.34 7.21 -11.51
C ARG A 30 -2.34 5.95 -10.65
N ALA A 31 -1.17 5.45 -10.28
CA ALA A 31 -1.03 4.29 -9.41
C ALA A 31 -1.73 4.52 -8.06
N LEU A 32 -1.49 5.67 -7.43
CA LEU A 32 -2.13 6.06 -6.18
C LEU A 32 -3.66 6.03 -6.28
N THR A 33 -4.20 6.63 -7.34
CA THR A 33 -5.65 6.72 -7.56
C THR A 33 -6.26 5.33 -7.70
N LEU A 34 -5.68 4.49 -8.56
CA LEU A 34 -6.16 3.14 -8.83
C LEU A 34 -6.09 2.23 -7.59
N CYS A 35 -4.97 2.29 -6.86
CA CYS A 35 -4.80 1.51 -5.63
C CYS A 35 -5.76 1.96 -4.52
N ARG A 36 -6.03 3.27 -4.39
CA ARG A 36 -7.04 3.80 -3.46
C ARG A 36 -8.46 3.35 -3.81
N GLU A 37 -8.81 3.36 -5.09
CA GLU A 37 -10.11 2.84 -5.54
C GLU A 37 -10.26 1.34 -5.27
N SER A 38 -9.21 0.56 -5.52
CA SER A 38 -9.15 -0.86 -5.16
C SER A 38 -9.30 -1.06 -3.66
N LEU A 39 -8.64 -0.25 -2.83
CA LEU A 39 -8.71 -0.29 -1.38
C LEU A 39 -10.13 -0.01 -0.85
N VAL A 40 -10.81 1.03 -1.35
CA VAL A 40 -12.21 1.33 -0.98
C VAL A 40 -13.14 0.18 -1.31
N ARG A 41 -12.98 -0.43 -2.50
CA ARG A 41 -13.82 -1.57 -2.91
C ARG A 41 -13.55 -2.80 -2.06
N SER A 42 -12.27 -3.07 -1.79
CA SER A 42 -11.85 -4.21 -0.98
C SER A 42 -12.32 -4.09 0.47
N GLN A 43 -12.35 -2.87 1.01
CA GLN A 43 -12.94 -2.58 2.33
C GLN A 43 -14.45 -2.89 2.35
N LYS A 44 -15.21 -2.49 1.33
CA LYS A 44 -16.65 -2.81 1.23
C LYS A 44 -16.93 -4.31 1.12
N LEU A 45 -15.95 -5.09 0.65
CA LEU A 45 -16.05 -6.53 0.46
C LEU A 45 -15.44 -7.33 1.62
N ASP A 46 -14.91 -6.66 2.65
CA ASP A 46 -14.12 -7.24 3.74
C ASP A 46 -12.99 -8.17 3.23
N ASN A 47 -12.42 -7.84 2.06
CA ASN A 47 -11.37 -8.63 1.44
C ASN A 47 -10.00 -8.20 1.98
N LYS A 48 -9.66 -8.70 3.17
CA LYS A 48 -8.43 -8.35 3.90
C LYS A 48 -7.15 -8.66 3.13
N THR A 49 -7.15 -9.74 2.33
CA THR A 49 -6.03 -10.08 1.45
C THR A 49 -5.79 -9.01 0.40
N GLN A 50 -6.84 -8.60 -0.30
CA GLN A 50 -6.74 -7.55 -1.32
C GLN A 50 -6.33 -6.22 -0.71
N ILE A 51 -6.85 -5.90 0.49
CA ILE A 51 -6.46 -4.70 1.23
C ILE A 51 -4.97 -4.70 1.55
N ALA A 52 -4.41 -5.81 2.02
CA ALA A 52 -2.98 -5.92 2.26
C ALA A 52 -2.17 -5.63 0.98
N PHE A 53 -2.55 -6.21 -0.15
CA PHE A 53 -1.88 -5.91 -1.42
C PHE A 53 -2.02 -4.45 -1.86
N CYS A 54 -3.17 -3.82 -1.64
CA CYS A 54 -3.34 -2.39 -1.88
C CYS A 54 -2.40 -1.56 -1.00
N LEU A 55 -2.28 -1.88 0.28
CA LEU A 55 -1.37 -1.18 1.21
C LEU A 55 0.09 -1.34 0.78
N THR A 56 0.49 -2.53 0.35
CA THR A 56 1.82 -2.81 -0.18
C THR A 56 2.13 -1.99 -1.42
N THR A 57 1.25 -1.98 -2.43
CA THR A 57 1.49 -1.19 -3.65
C THR A 57 1.43 0.30 -3.37
N LEU A 58 0.56 0.77 -2.47
CA LEU A 58 0.56 2.17 -2.04
C LEU A 58 1.86 2.57 -1.34
N ALA A 59 2.46 1.69 -0.53
CA ALA A 59 3.75 1.95 0.08
C ALA A 59 4.85 2.18 -0.97
N GLY A 60 4.90 1.36 -2.02
CA GLY A 60 5.84 1.55 -3.14
C GLY A 60 5.61 2.86 -3.90
N VAL A 61 4.36 3.17 -4.23
CA VAL A 61 3.99 4.45 -4.87
C VAL A 61 4.41 5.66 -4.00
N ILE A 62 4.19 5.58 -2.69
CA ILE A 62 4.53 6.66 -1.75
C ILE A 62 6.04 6.78 -1.57
N GLN A 63 6.78 5.66 -1.61
CA GLN A 63 8.23 5.66 -1.65
C GLN A 63 8.74 6.38 -2.90
N ALA A 64 8.21 6.06 -4.08
CA ALA A 64 8.58 6.69 -5.35
C ALA A 64 8.25 8.19 -5.37
N LEU A 65 7.20 8.61 -4.65
CA LEU A 65 6.87 10.02 -4.41
C LEU A 65 7.80 10.72 -3.40
N GLY A 66 8.72 9.99 -2.76
CA GLY A 66 9.78 10.51 -1.90
C GLY A 66 9.50 10.47 -0.40
N ASP A 67 8.35 9.94 0.04
CA ASP A 67 7.99 9.83 1.45
C ASP A 67 8.27 8.42 1.98
N ALA A 68 9.55 8.09 2.10
CA ALA A 68 9.99 6.78 2.57
C ALA A 68 9.52 6.46 4.00
N ALA A 69 9.33 7.47 4.85
CA ALA A 69 8.81 7.26 6.21
C ALA A 69 7.37 6.74 6.17
N ARG A 70 6.49 7.34 5.37
CA ARG A 70 5.15 6.79 5.16
C ARG A 70 5.16 5.42 4.52
N ALA A 71 6.01 5.22 3.52
CA ALA A 71 6.14 3.93 2.86
C ALA A 71 6.50 2.84 3.88
N ALA A 72 7.49 3.07 4.73
CA ALA A 72 7.89 2.13 5.78
C ALA A 72 6.73 1.80 6.76
N ARG A 73 5.95 2.80 7.19
CA ARG A 73 4.76 2.54 8.03
C ARG A 73 3.72 1.69 7.31
N LEU A 74 3.47 1.96 6.03
CA LEU A 74 2.51 1.19 5.24
C LEU A 74 2.99 -0.24 4.97
N PHE A 75 4.28 -0.44 4.73
CA PHE A 75 4.88 -1.77 4.62
C PHE A 75 4.67 -2.56 5.91
N GLY A 76 4.97 -1.97 7.07
CA GLY A 76 4.73 -2.61 8.37
C GLY A 76 3.26 -2.97 8.62
N ALA A 77 2.35 -2.07 8.26
CA ALA A 77 0.92 -2.31 8.41
C ALA A 77 0.41 -3.44 7.49
N ALA A 78 0.89 -3.48 6.25
CA ALA A 78 0.55 -4.54 5.29
C ALA A 78 1.07 -5.90 5.76
N GLU A 79 2.31 -5.97 6.25
CA GLU A 79 2.89 -7.20 6.81
C GLU A 79 2.11 -7.71 8.02
N LYS A 80 1.73 -6.82 8.94
CA LYS A 80 0.93 -7.20 10.10
C LYS A 80 -0.42 -7.79 9.68
N LEU A 81 -1.06 -7.18 8.69
CA LEU A 81 -2.32 -7.67 8.15
C LEU A 81 -2.14 -9.05 7.51
N LEU A 82 -1.11 -9.25 6.68
CA LEU A 82 -0.83 -10.55 6.05
C LEU A 82 -0.52 -11.65 7.06
N GLN A 83 0.27 -11.34 8.10
CA GLN A 83 0.55 -12.26 9.21
C GLN A 83 -0.75 -12.68 9.92
N SER A 84 -1.70 -11.75 10.10
CA SER A 84 -2.98 -12.06 10.77
C SER A 84 -3.91 -12.96 9.95
N LEU A 85 -3.64 -13.12 8.66
CA LEU A 85 -4.44 -13.94 7.74
C LEU A 85 -3.91 -15.37 7.62
N ASP A 86 -2.87 -15.76 8.39
CA ASP A 86 -2.12 -17.02 8.25
C ASP A 86 -1.72 -17.31 6.80
N ALA A 87 -1.61 -16.25 6.00
CA ALA A 87 -1.49 -16.35 4.58
C ALA A 87 -0.03 -16.59 4.22
N VAL A 88 0.24 -17.68 3.48
CA VAL A 88 1.47 -17.84 2.69
C VAL A 88 1.38 -16.92 1.46
N LEU A 89 1.03 -15.66 1.68
CA LEU A 89 1.00 -14.64 0.66
C LEU A 89 2.22 -13.79 0.94
N ASP A 90 3.28 -14.11 0.21
CA ASP A 90 4.51 -13.35 0.21
C ASP A 90 4.38 -12.20 -0.81
N PRO A 91 4.10 -10.97 -0.37
CA PRO A 91 4.21 -9.80 -1.25
C PRO A 91 5.63 -9.62 -1.78
N GLY A 92 6.65 -10.19 -1.11
CA GLY A 92 8.04 -10.32 -1.56
C GLY A 92 8.23 -11.06 -2.87
N GLY A 93 7.21 -11.76 -3.38
CA GLY A 93 7.28 -12.37 -4.70
C GLY A 93 7.28 -11.37 -5.87
N SER A 94 6.92 -10.10 -5.65
CA SER A 94 6.92 -9.06 -6.69
C SER A 94 8.25 -8.33 -6.69
N LEU A 95 8.91 -8.26 -7.86
CA LEU A 95 10.17 -7.52 -8.02
C LEU A 95 10.04 -6.05 -7.60
N GLU A 96 8.86 -5.47 -7.82
CA GLU A 96 8.50 -4.12 -7.43
C GLU A 96 8.53 -3.97 -5.91
N TYR A 97 7.92 -4.89 -5.17
CA TYR A 97 7.90 -4.84 -3.70
C TYR A 97 9.31 -4.86 -3.11
N ASP A 98 10.16 -5.80 -3.54
CA ASP A 98 11.52 -5.91 -3.02
C ASP A 98 12.34 -4.66 -3.35
N SER A 99 12.17 -4.13 -4.57
CA SER A 99 12.82 -2.90 -5.01
C SER A 99 12.38 -1.69 -4.18
N ASP A 100 11.08 -1.53 -3.98
CA ASP A 100 10.50 -0.40 -3.24
C ASP A 100 10.88 -0.45 -1.76
N LEU A 101 10.87 -1.65 -1.17
CA LEU A 101 11.26 -1.86 0.21
C LEU A 101 12.74 -1.54 0.40
N ALA A 102 13.61 -2.01 -0.51
CA ALA A 102 15.03 -1.68 -0.51
C ALA A 102 15.28 -0.17 -0.70
N ALA A 103 14.50 0.49 -1.56
CA ALA A 103 14.59 1.93 -1.79
C ALA A 103 14.18 2.74 -0.54
N ALA A 104 13.05 2.39 0.10
CA ALA A 104 12.62 3.02 1.35
C ALA A 104 13.66 2.85 2.47
N ARG A 105 14.22 1.64 2.59
CA ARG A 105 15.26 1.30 3.57
C ARG A 105 16.56 2.06 3.32
N THR A 106 16.95 2.23 2.06
CA THR A 106 18.13 3.01 1.69
C THR A 106 17.94 4.50 1.98
N GLN A 107 16.74 5.04 1.72
CA GLN A 107 16.46 6.47 1.89
C GLN A 107 16.35 6.90 3.36
N LEU A 108 15.76 6.07 4.22
CA LEU A 108 15.67 6.34 5.66
C LEU A 108 16.94 5.93 6.43
N GLY A 109 17.66 4.95 5.90
CA GLY A 109 18.66 4.21 6.65
C GLY A 109 18.03 3.12 7.51
N GLU A 110 18.81 2.05 7.71
CA GLU A 110 18.42 0.84 8.43
C GLU A 110 17.67 1.06 9.77
N PRO A 111 18.22 1.80 10.75
CA PRO A 111 17.59 1.88 12.06
C PRO A 111 16.25 2.63 12.02
N VAL A 112 16.18 3.70 11.23
CA VAL A 112 14.96 4.52 11.10
C VAL A 112 13.90 3.76 10.31
N PHE A 113 14.30 3.00 9.29
CA PHE A 113 13.39 2.15 8.53
C PHE A 113 12.75 1.09 9.42
N GLU A 114 13.53 0.34 10.20
CA GLU A 114 12.98 -0.71 11.06
C GLU A 114 12.11 -0.14 12.20
N GLU A 115 12.47 1.00 12.78
CA GLU A 115 11.63 1.69 13.77
C GLU A 115 10.29 2.12 13.16
N THR A 116 10.33 2.81 12.01
CA THR A 116 9.13 3.31 11.34
C THR A 116 8.25 2.15 10.82
N ARG A 117 8.85 1.08 10.33
CA ARG A 117 8.15 -0.14 9.95
C ARG A 117 7.50 -0.81 11.16
N ALA A 118 8.19 -0.89 12.30
CA ALA A 118 7.62 -1.43 13.53
C ALA A 118 6.42 -0.60 14.02
N GLU A 119 6.46 0.75 13.90
CA GLU A 119 5.28 1.60 14.17
C GLU A 119 4.09 1.17 13.29
N GLY A 120 4.32 0.95 11.99
CA GLY A 120 3.34 0.43 11.05
C GLY A 120 2.73 -0.90 11.49
N GLN A 121 3.55 -1.82 12.00
CA GLN A 121 3.10 -3.13 12.48
C GLN A 121 2.21 -3.06 13.74
N THR A 122 2.22 -1.95 14.47
CA THR A 122 1.32 -1.73 15.61
C THR A 122 -0.05 -1.19 15.20
N MET A 123 -0.21 -0.74 13.95
CA MET A 123 -1.49 -0.21 13.46
C MET A 123 -2.55 -1.30 13.41
N THR A 124 -3.77 -0.95 13.82
CA THR A 124 -4.93 -1.79 13.52
C THR A 124 -5.25 -1.74 12.03
N PHE A 125 -6.06 -2.69 11.57
CA PHE A 125 -6.58 -2.72 10.21
C PHE A 125 -7.22 -1.38 9.81
N GLU A 126 -8.07 -0.81 10.66
CA GLU A 126 -8.76 0.46 10.40
C GLU A 126 -7.78 1.63 10.34
N GLN A 127 -6.76 1.63 11.21
CA GLN A 127 -5.71 2.64 11.20
C GLN A 127 -4.86 2.57 9.94
N ALA A 128 -4.48 1.37 9.50
CA ALA A 128 -3.72 1.17 8.27
C ALA A 128 -4.47 1.68 7.03
N VAL A 129 -5.77 1.37 6.95
CA VAL A 129 -6.62 1.86 5.86
C VAL A 129 -6.77 3.38 5.91
N ALA A 130 -7.06 3.95 7.09
CA ALA A 130 -7.15 5.40 7.26
C ALA A 130 -5.82 6.11 6.90
N TYR A 131 -4.70 5.51 7.29
CA TYR A 131 -3.37 6.03 7.00
C TYR A 131 -3.07 6.05 5.49
N ALA A 132 -3.50 5.05 4.74
CA ALA A 132 -3.38 5.00 3.28
C ALA A 132 -4.17 6.11 2.55
N PHE A 133 -5.26 6.61 3.15
CA PHE A 133 -6.03 7.73 2.64
C PHE A 133 -5.58 9.10 3.17
N SER A 134 -4.81 9.13 4.27
CA SER A 134 -4.32 10.38 4.82
C SER A 134 -3.48 11.14 3.78
N GLU A 135 -3.74 12.44 3.64
CA GLU A 135 -3.08 13.27 2.62
C GLU A 135 -1.58 13.36 2.89
N PHE A 136 -0.79 13.39 1.82
CA PHE A 136 0.59 13.82 1.81
C PHE A 136 0.70 15.12 2.59
N ASP A 137 1.27 15.10 3.79
CA ASP A 137 1.84 16.31 4.33
C ASP A 137 3.13 16.49 3.52
N THR A 138 2.99 16.99 2.29
CA THR A 138 4.13 17.55 1.60
C THR A 138 4.60 18.70 2.50
N PRO A 139 5.84 18.69 3.03
CA PRO A 139 6.45 19.92 3.53
C PRO A 139 6.72 20.76 2.28
N GLY A 140 5.69 21.43 1.79
CA GLY A 140 5.64 21.94 0.43
C GLY A 140 4.26 22.40 0.00
N SER A 141 3.41 22.83 0.94
CA SER A 141 2.40 23.83 0.60
C SER A 141 3.15 25.09 0.18
N LEU A 142 3.33 25.24 -1.13
CA LEU A 142 3.79 26.49 -1.74
C LEU A 142 2.79 27.57 -1.32
N ARG A 143 3.20 28.35 -0.31
CA ARG A 143 2.85 29.77 -0.23
C ARG A 143 3.24 30.41 -1.56
N SER A 144 2.26 30.79 -2.37
CA SER A 144 2.31 31.91 -3.33
C SER A 144 0.89 32.19 -3.82
#